data_AF-A0A239NXK0-F1
#
_entry.id   AF-A0A239NXK0-F1
#
_cell.length_a   1.000
_cell.length_b   1.000
_cell.length_c   1.000
_cell.angle_alpha   90.00
_cell.angle_beta   90.00
_cell.angle_gamma   90.00
#
_symmetry.space_group_name_H-M   'P 1'
#
loop_
_entity.id
_entity.type
_entity.pdbx_description
1 polymer ?
#
loop_
_entity_poly.entity_id
_entity_poly.type
_entity_poly.pdbx_seq_one_letter_code
_entity_poly.pdbx_strand_id
1 'polypeptide(L)' 'MVPSPHFDVAAYALGVLDQEDHEVFERHLMACEECQIELRELSEVPGFLDVVRRDRSKSLDDDRTPH' A
#
# COMPACT_ATOMS: atom_id res chain seq x y z
N MET A 1 -0.21 -1.52 23.67
CA MET A 1 -0.83 -0.49 22.82
C MET A 1 -1.53 -1.26 21.72
N VAL A 2 -2.87 -1.36 21.72
CA VAL A 2 -3.57 -1.93 20.55
C VAL A 2 -3.47 -0.84 19.49
N PRO A 3 -2.78 -1.07 18.36
CA PRO A 3 -2.81 -0.11 17.26
C PRO A 3 -4.28 0.10 16.89
N SER A 4 -4.70 1.35 16.76
CA SER A 4 -6.02 1.63 16.21
C SER A 4 -6.10 0.96 14.85
N PRO A 5 -7.16 0.19 14.53
CA PRO A 5 -7.24 -0.55 13.27
C PRO A 5 -7.09 0.35 12.04
N HIS A 6 -7.35 1.66 12.18
CA HIS A 6 -7.11 2.68 11.16
C HIS A 6 -5.64 2.80 10.72
N PHE A 7 -4.67 2.51 11.59
CA PHE A 7 -3.24 2.56 11.23
C PHE A 7 -2.90 1.53 10.14
N ASP A 8 -3.68 0.45 10.05
CA ASP A 8 -3.44 -0.65 9.13
C ASP A 8 -4.01 -0.40 7.72
N VAL A 9 -4.76 0.69 7.48
CA VAL A 9 -5.36 0.98 6.16
C VAL A 9 -4.30 1.23 5.09
N ALA A 10 -3.20 1.90 5.44
CA ALA A 10 -2.08 2.12 4.54
C ALA A 10 -1.30 0.81 4.29
N ALA A 11 -1.11 0.00 5.33
CA ALA A 11 -0.46 -1.30 5.21
C ALA A 11 -1.28 -2.26 4.33
N TYR A 12 -2.60 -2.24 4.48
CA TYR A 12 -3.56 -2.97 3.64
C TYR A 12 -3.49 -2.50 2.18
N ALA A 13 -3.56 -1.20 1.92
CA ALA A 13 -3.49 -0.64 0.56
C ALA A 13 -2.17 -0.97 -0.15
N LEU A 14 -1.07 -1.06 0.60
CA LEU A 14 0.25 -1.42 0.08
C LEU A 14 0.48 -2.94 -0.01
N GLY A 15 -0.43 -3.76 0.54
CA GLY A 15 -0.32 -5.22 0.56
C GLY A 15 0.84 -5.74 1.43
N VAL A 16 1.19 -5.02 2.51
CA VAL A 16 2.29 -5.38 3.42
C VAL A 16 1.83 -6.00 4.74
N LEU A 17 0.51 -6.18 4.92
CA LEU A 17 -0.05 -6.89 6.08
C LEU A 17 0.18 -8.39 5.96
N ASP A 18 0.42 -9.04 7.11
CA ASP A 18 0.37 -10.48 7.23
C ASP A 18 -1.06 -11.00 7.06
N GLN A 19 -1.20 -12.30 6.78
CA GLN A 19 -2.49 -12.90 6.45
C GLN A 19 -3.51 -12.78 7.59
N GLU A 20 -3.07 -12.94 8.84
CA GLU A 20 -3.94 -12.84 10.02
C GLU A 20 -4.48 -11.41 10.20
N ASP A 21 -3.61 -10.40 10.03
CA ASP A 21 -4.01 -8.99 10.14
C ASP A 21 -4.89 -8.56 8.96
N HIS A 22 -4.68 -9.13 7.77
CA HIS A 22 -5.52 -8.87 6.60
C HIS A 22 -6.98 -9.28 6.87
N GLU A 23 -7.22 -10.49 7.38
CA GLU A 23 -8.57 -10.98 7.68
C GLU A 23 -9.26 -10.16 8.78
N VAL A 24 -8.49 -9.72 9.79
CA VAL A 24 -9.00 -8.85 10.85
C VAL A 24 -9.37 -7.48 10.30
N PHE A 25 -8.52 -6.91 9.45
CA PHE A 25 -8.74 -5.62 8.85
C PHE A 25 -9.92 -5.62 7.87
N GLU A 26 -10.10 -6.66 7.05
CA GLU A 26 -11.25 -6.79 6.13
C GLU A 26 -12.59 -6.76 6.87
N ARG A 27 -12.68 -7.45 8.02
CA ARG A 27 -13.86 -7.40 8.88
C ARG A 27 -14.13 -5.99 9.43
N HIS A 28 -13.08 -5.25 9.76
CA HIS A 28 -13.21 -3.87 10.22
C HIS A 28 -13.62 -2.94 9.08
N LEU A 29 -13.04 -3.10 7.89
CA LEU A 29 -13.32 -2.33 6.68
C LEU A 29 -14.81 -2.42 6.30
N MET A 30 -15.42 -3.59 6.44
CA MET A 30 -16.85 -3.80 6.19
C MET A 30 -17.75 -3.06 7.18
N ALA A 31 -17.26 -2.75 8.39
CA ALA A 31 -18.03 -2.16 9.48
C ALA A 31 -17.72 -0.66 9.74
N CYS A 32 -16.69 -0.10 9.09
CA CYS A 32 -16.22 1.26 9.32
C CYS A 32 -16.17 2.07 8.02
N GLU A 33 -17.09 3.03 7.87
CA GLU A 33 -17.15 3.93 6.71
C GLU A 33 -15.90 4.83 6.60
N GLU A 34 -15.31 5.25 7.73
CA GLU A 34 -14.10 6.08 7.74
C GLU A 34 -12.91 5.36 7.10
N CYS A 35 -12.69 4.09 7.44
CA CYS A 35 -11.68 3.25 6.80
C CYS A 35 -11.94 3.02 5.31
N GLN A 36 -13.21 2.95 4.88
CA GLN A 36 -13.54 2.84 3.45
C GLN A 36 -13.21 4.12 2.69
N ILE A 37 -13.46 5.29 3.30
CA ILE A 37 -13.10 6.59 2.73
C ILE A 37 -11.59 6.72 2.65
N GLU A 38 -10.87 6.49 3.75
CA GLU A 38 -9.40 6.56 3.75
C GLU A 38 -8.77 5.58 2.75
N LEU A 39 -9.28 4.35 2.66
CA LEU A 39 -8.79 3.38 1.67
C LEU A 39 -8.98 3.88 0.23
N ARG A 40 -10.11 4.55 -0.05
CA ARG A 40 -10.38 5.14 -1.37
C ARG A 40 -9.41 6.27 -1.70
N GLU A 41 -9.15 7.17 -0.75
CA GLU A 41 -8.17 8.25 -0.91
C GLU A 41 -6.75 7.68 -1.11
N LEU A 42 -6.41 6.63 -0.36
CA LEU A 42 -5.10 5.97 -0.48
C LEU A 42 -4.95 5.12 -1.74
N SER A 43 -6.04 4.68 -2.38
CA SER A 43 -5.99 3.85 -3.58
C SER A 43 -5.32 4.54 -4.77
N GLU A 44 -5.23 5.87 -4.77
CA GLU A 44 -4.51 6.63 -5.80
C GLU A 44 -2.98 6.57 -5.60
N VAL A 45 -2.51 6.39 -4.36
CA VAL A 45 -1.09 6.43 -3.97
C VAL A 45 -0.25 5.29 -4.58
N PRO A 46 -0.69 4.00 -4.57
CA PRO A 46 0.07 2.90 -5.18
C PRO A 46 0.41 3.14 -6.65
N GLY A 47 -0.48 3.77 -7.42
CA GLY A 47 -0.24 4.10 -8.82
C GLY A 47 0.91 5.09 -8.99
N PHE A 48 0.99 6.12 -8.15
CA PHE A 48 2.11 7.06 -8.14
C PHE A 48 3.41 6.39 -7.68
N LEU A 49 3.34 5.49 -6.69
CA LEU A 49 4.52 4.73 -6.23
C LEU A 49 5.07 3.81 -7.32
N ASP A 50 4.23 3.17 -8.13
CA ASP A 50 4.68 2.36 -9.28
C ASP A 50 5.45 3.19 -10.31
N VAL A 51 4.94 4.39 -10.63
CA VAL A 51 5.62 5.32 -11.55
C VAL A 51 7.00 5.72 -11.01
N VAL A 52 7.10 6.08 -9.73
CA VAL A 52 8.37 6.44 -9.08
C VAL A 52 9.33 5.25 -9.00
N ARG A 53 8.81 4.04 -8.72
CA ARG A 53 9.60 2.79 -8.72
C ARG A 53 10.20 2.55 -10.09
N ARG A 54 9.40 2.68 -11.15
CA ARG A 54 9.84 2.48 -12.54
C ARG A 54 10.82 3.53 -13.01
N ASP A 55 10.63 4.79 -12.62
CA ASP A 55 11.56 5.88 -12.92
C ASP A 55 12.96 5.61 -12.31
N ARG A 56 12.99 5.18 -11.04
CA ARG A 56 14.23 4.78 -10.38
C ARG A 56 14.90 3.59 -11.07
N SER A 57 14.15 2.57 -11.46
CA SER A 57 14.71 1.41 -12.16
C SER A 57 15.46 1.80 -13.43
N LYS A 58 14.86 2.64 -14.28
CA LYS A 58 15.44 3.06 -15.59
C LYS A 58 16.83 3.68 -15.47
N SER A 59 17.14 4.32 -14.34
CA SER A 59 18.46 4.94 -14.11
C SER A 59 19.54 3.93 -13.70
N LEU A 60 19.18 2.78 -13.12
CA LEU A 60 20.15 1.73 -12.77
C LEU A 60 20.36 0.73 -13.92
N ASP A 61 19.42 0.67 -14.87
CA ASP A 61 19.49 -0.21 -16.03
C ASP A 61 20.41 0.35 -17.15
N ASP A 62 20.60 1.67 -17.20
CA ASP A 62 21.44 2.38 -18.19
C ASP A 62 22.95 2.14 -17.99
N ASP A 63 23.39 1.79 -16.77
CA ASP A 63 24.80 1.55 -16.42
C ASP A 63 25.26 0.08 -16.65
N ARG A 64 24.44 -0.78 -17.28
CA ARG A 64 24.79 -2.19 -17.55
C ARG A 64 24.72 -2.58 -19.02
N THR A 65 25.12 -1.67 -19.90
CA THR A 65 25.51 -2.04 -21.27
C THR A 65 27.02 -2.30 -21.32
N PRO A 66 27.49 -3.56 -21.34
CA PRO A 66 28.88 -3.83 -21.67
C PRO A 66 29.11 -3.48 -23.15
N HIS A 67 30.07 -2.59 -23.40
CA HIS A 67 30.67 -2.39 -24.74
C HIS A 67 31.62 -3.55 -25.05
#